data_AF-A0A945HGG8-F1
#
_entry.id   AF-A0A945HGG8-F1
#
_cell.length_a   1.000
_cell.length_b   1.000
_cell.length_c   1.000
_cell.angle_alpha   90.00
_cell.angle_beta   90.00
_cell.angle_gamma   90.00
#
_symmetry.space_group_name_H-M   'P 1'
#
loop_
_entity.id
_entity.type
_entity.pdbx_description
1 polymer ?
#
loop_
_entity_poly.entity_id
_entity_poly.type
_entity_poly.pdbx_seq_one_letter_code
_entity_poly.pdbx_strand_id
1 'polypeptide(L)'
;MVAHPRFRPRLGRDDRELLGLAIPALGALLAGPLYVLTDTAVVGHLGTAQLGGLGVASGALMFGYGLCIFLAYGTTAAVARLSGAGEQLRAAEQAVQSLWLALGLGVVLAVVGSTMSDGLIGMLGAEGETARHADTYLRVSLLGAPAMLLMLAGVGYLRGLRDTVR
;
A
#
# COMPACT_ATOMS: atom_id res chain seq x y z
N MET A 1 27.70 29.10 -39.48
CA MET A 1 27.57 27.67 -39.83
C MET A 1 27.94 26.87 -38.59
N VAL A 2 26.95 26.56 -37.73
CA VAL A 2 27.16 25.94 -36.41
C VAL A 2 27.01 24.42 -36.55
N ALA A 3 28.07 23.67 -36.25
CA ALA A 3 28.05 22.21 -36.32
C ALA A 3 27.21 21.64 -35.18
N HIS A 4 26.10 20.97 -35.51
CA HIS A 4 25.32 20.19 -34.55
C HIS A 4 26.12 18.93 -34.14
N PRO A 5 26.38 18.69 -32.84
CA PRO A 5 26.99 17.44 -32.38
C PRO A 5 26.04 16.28 -32.65
N ARG A 6 26.47 15.35 -33.50
CA ARG A 6 25.72 14.12 -33.81
C ARG A 6 25.77 13.19 -32.60
N PHE A 7 24.66 13.07 -31.85
CA PHE A 7 24.45 11.96 -30.91
C PHE A 7 24.55 10.65 -31.68
N ARG A 8 25.70 9.98 -31.58
CA ARG A 8 25.85 8.58 -32.00
C ARG A 8 25.69 7.73 -30.74
N PRO A 9 24.57 7.01 -30.54
CA PRO A 9 24.45 6.10 -29.41
C PRO A 9 25.49 4.99 -29.63
N ARG A 10 26.57 5.02 -28.83
CA ARG A 10 27.47 3.89 -28.72
C ARG A 10 26.76 2.88 -27.84
N LEU A 11 26.03 1.96 -28.46
CA LEU A 11 25.46 0.83 -27.74
C LEU A 11 26.62 -0.08 -27.30
N GLY A 12 27.04 0.02 -26.04
CA GLY A 12 28.17 -0.73 -25.52
C GLY A 12 28.45 -0.43 -24.05
N ARG A 13 28.69 -1.49 -23.27
CA ARG A 13 28.96 -1.54 -21.80
C ARG A 13 27.94 -0.83 -20.90
N ASP A 14 27.69 0.46 -21.13
CA ASP A 14 26.73 1.30 -20.42
C ASP A 14 25.30 0.74 -20.56
N ASP A 15 24.90 0.27 -21.75
CA ASP A 15 23.57 -0.36 -21.92
C ASP A 15 23.42 -1.66 -21.12
N ARG A 16 24.51 -2.42 -20.93
CA ARG A 16 24.48 -3.68 -20.18
C ARG A 16 24.35 -3.40 -18.69
N GLU A 17 24.98 -2.33 -18.21
CA GLU A 17 24.83 -1.84 -16.84
C GLU A 17 23.43 -1.24 -16.60
N LEU A 18 22.93 -0.45 -17.55
CA LEU A 18 21.55 0.05 -17.55
C LEU A 18 20.53 -1.08 -17.56
N LEU A 19 20.69 -2.11 -18.40
CA LEU A 19 19.83 -3.30 -18.39
C LEU A 19 19.94 -4.09 -17.08
N GLY A 20 21.14 -4.15 -16.50
CA GLY A 20 21.40 -4.77 -15.20
C GLY A 20 20.64 -4.10 -14.04
N LEU A 21 20.38 -2.80 -14.12
CA LEU A 21 19.57 -2.05 -13.15
C LEU A 21 18.08 -2.01 -13.54
N ALA A 22 17.79 -1.87 -14.83
CA ALA A 22 16.43 -1.71 -15.34
C ALA A 22 15.59 -2.99 -15.22
N ILE A 23 16.17 -4.17 -15.46
CA ILE A 23 15.44 -5.44 -15.36
C ILE A 23 14.95 -5.70 -13.92
N PRO A 24 15.78 -5.61 -12.87
CA PRO A 24 15.32 -5.71 -11.48
C PRO A 24 14.29 -4.63 -11.11
N ALA A 25 14.49 -3.39 -11.55
CA ALA A 25 13.56 -2.30 -11.28
C ALA A 25 12.19 -2.53 -11.93
N LEU A 26 12.16 -2.98 -13.20
CA LEU A 26 10.93 -3.37 -13.89
C LEU A 26 10.25 -4.56 -13.19
N GLY A 27 11.04 -5.54 -12.74
CA GLY A 27 10.53 -6.66 -11.95
C GLY A 27 9.84 -6.19 -10.66
N ALA A 28 10.47 -5.28 -9.91
CA ALA A 28 9.89 -4.71 -8.70
C ALA A 28 8.62 -3.88 -8.97
N LEU A 29 8.58 -3.12 -10.08
CA LEU A 29 7.42 -2.33 -10.49
C LEU A 29 6.24 -3.21 -10.92
N LEU A 30 6.51 -4.32 -11.61
CA LEU A 30 5.49 -5.26 -12.08
C LEU A 30 5.00 -6.23 -11.00
N ALA A 31 5.80 -6.46 -9.94
CA ALA A 31 5.47 -7.41 -8.88
C ALA A 31 4.12 -7.12 -8.21
N GLY A 32 3.83 -5.85 -7.88
CA GLY A 32 2.57 -5.45 -7.25
C GLY A 32 1.34 -5.74 -8.13
N PRO A 33 1.29 -5.23 -9.37
CA PRO A 33 0.19 -5.52 -10.29
C PRO A 33 0.03 -7.00 -10.61
N LEU A 34 1.13 -7.75 -10.80
CA LEU A 34 1.08 -9.18 -11.04
C LEU A 34 0.53 -9.95 -9.84
N TYR A 35 0.91 -9.57 -8.61
CA TYR A 35 0.36 -10.14 -7.39
C TYR A 35 -1.17 -9.98 -7.35
N VAL A 36 -1.68 -8.77 -7.61
CA VAL A 36 -3.13 -8.50 -7.64
C VAL A 36 -3.82 -9.30 -8.74
N LEU A 37 -3.22 -9.41 -9.93
CA LEU A 37 -3.77 -10.17 -11.04
C LEU A 37 -3.84 -11.67 -10.71
N THR A 38 -2.79 -12.23 -10.12
CA THR A 38 -2.77 -13.63 -9.69
C THR A 38 -3.79 -13.91 -8.60
N ASP A 39 -3.89 -13.05 -7.59
CA ASP A 39 -4.90 -13.16 -6.51
C ASP A 39 -6.33 -13.16 -7.09
N THR A 40 -6.61 -12.19 -7.97
CA THR A 40 -7.90 -12.09 -8.68
C THR A 40 -8.17 -13.32 -9.54
N ALA A 41 -7.17 -13.86 -10.24
CA ALA A 41 -7.32 -15.07 -11.04
C ALA A 41 -7.60 -16.31 -10.16
N VAL A 42 -6.90 -16.46 -9.03
CA VAL A 42 -7.13 -17.57 -8.08
C VAL A 42 -8.56 -17.53 -7.55
N VAL A 43 -9.04 -16.37 -7.09
CA VAL A 43 -10.41 -16.22 -6.59
C VAL A 43 -11.44 -16.34 -7.71
N GLY A 44 -11.11 -15.87 -8.91
CA GLY A 44 -11.96 -16.00 -10.10
C GLY A 44 -12.26 -17.44 -10.50
N HIS A 45 -11.33 -18.37 -10.26
CA HIS A 45 -11.57 -19.80 -10.49
C HIS A 45 -12.56 -20.43 -9.50
N LEU A 46 -12.81 -19.80 -8.34
CA LEU A 46 -13.78 -20.29 -7.35
C LEU A 46 -15.22 -19.98 -7.76
N GLY A 47 -15.44 -18.95 -8.58
CA GLY A 47 -16.75 -18.57 -9.11
C GLY A 47 -16.99 -17.07 -9.13
N THR A 48 -18.07 -16.67 -9.81
CA THR A 48 -18.43 -15.26 -10.00
C THR A 48 -18.87 -14.57 -8.71
N ALA A 49 -19.56 -15.30 -7.81
CA ALA A 49 -20.00 -14.77 -6.52
C ALA A 49 -18.82 -14.48 -5.58
N GLN A 50 -17.80 -15.34 -5.58
CA GLN A 50 -16.57 -15.18 -4.79
C GLN A 50 -15.75 -14.00 -5.31
N LEU A 51 -15.59 -13.89 -6.62
CA LEU A 51 -14.89 -12.78 -7.25
C LEU A 51 -15.61 -11.45 -7.02
N GLY A 52 -16.94 -11.43 -7.13
CA GLY A 52 -17.75 -10.26 -6.79
C GLY A 52 -17.62 -9.86 -5.32
N GLY A 53 -17.63 -10.85 -4.41
CA GLY A 53 -17.46 -10.64 -2.98
C GLY A 53 -16.09 -10.05 -2.65
N LEU A 54 -15.02 -10.56 -3.29
CA LEU A 54 -13.67 -10.00 -3.19
C LEU A 54 -13.64 -8.54 -3.63
N GLY A 55 -14.27 -8.20 -4.75
CA GLY A 55 -14.32 -6.83 -5.27
C GLY A 55 -14.99 -5.86 -4.29
N VAL A 56 -16.14 -6.24 -3.74
CA VAL A 56 -16.88 -5.45 -2.75
C VAL A 56 -16.07 -5.26 -1.47
N ALA A 57 -15.52 -6.34 -0.92
CA ALA A 57 -14.68 -6.28 0.28
C ALA A 57 -13.43 -5.42 0.06
N SER A 58 -12.76 -5.59 -1.08
CA SER A 58 -11.57 -4.81 -1.46
C SER A 58 -11.89 -3.33 -1.59
N GLY A 59 -13.05 -2.97 -2.17
CA GLY A 59 -13.51 -1.58 -2.25
C GLY A 59 -13.71 -0.95 -0.87
N ALA A 60 -14.36 -1.67 0.05
CA ALA A 60 -14.54 -1.21 1.43
C ALA A 60 -13.21 -1.02 2.16
N LEU A 61 -12.28 -1.97 2.03
CA LEU A 61 -10.94 -1.88 2.62
C LEU A 61 -10.14 -0.72 2.04
N MET A 62 -10.16 -0.53 0.71
CA MET A 62 -9.51 0.60 0.05
C MET A 62 -10.04 1.94 0.56
N PHE A 63 -11.34 2.06 0.75
CA PHE A 63 -11.93 3.26 1.34
C PHE A 63 -11.42 3.50 2.77
N GLY A 64 -11.46 2.47 3.63
CA GLY A 64 -10.99 2.56 5.01
C GLY A 64 -9.51 2.92 5.13
N TYR A 65 -8.65 2.24 4.36
CA TYR A 65 -7.22 2.55 4.33
C TYR A 65 -6.91 3.88 3.65
N GLY A 66 -7.69 4.26 2.63
CA GLY A 66 -7.60 5.56 1.98
C GLY A 66 -7.84 6.71 2.95
N LEU A 67 -8.81 6.59 3.86
CA LEU A 67 -9.01 7.57 4.93
C LEU A 67 -7.82 7.66 5.89
N CYS A 68 -7.09 6.56 6.09
CA CYS A 68 -5.93 6.50 6.97
C CYS A 68 -4.61 6.89 6.26
N ILE A 69 -4.64 7.24 4.97
CA ILE A 69 -3.42 7.55 4.20
C ILE A 69 -2.66 8.75 4.76
N PHE A 70 -3.36 9.67 5.46
CA PHE A 70 -2.74 10.80 6.14
C PHE A 70 -1.67 10.35 7.13
N LEU A 71 -1.76 9.14 7.68
CA LEU A 71 -0.78 8.61 8.62
C LEU A 71 0.58 8.46 7.93
N ALA A 72 0.62 7.87 6.72
CA ALA A 72 1.85 7.75 5.94
C ALA A 72 2.48 9.10 5.62
N TYR A 73 1.68 10.07 5.16
CA TYR A 73 2.20 11.38 4.75
C TYR A 73 2.54 12.26 5.96
N GLY A 74 1.73 12.20 7.01
CA GLY A 74 1.93 12.91 8.27
C GLY A 74 3.18 12.45 9.00
N THR A 75 3.42 11.13 9.08
CA THR A 75 4.69 10.60 9.63
C THR A 75 5.87 11.02 8.78
N THR A 76 5.78 10.89 7.45
CA THR A 76 6.85 11.30 6.52
C THR A 76 7.25 12.75 6.76
N ALA A 77 6.28 13.67 6.80
CA ALA A 77 6.54 15.09 6.98
C ALA A 77 7.12 15.41 8.36
N ALA A 78 6.60 14.79 9.43
CA ALA A 78 7.09 15.03 10.78
C ALA A 78 8.52 14.51 10.97
N VAL A 79 8.80 13.29 10.51
CA VAL A 79 10.12 12.65 10.60
C VAL A 79 11.12 13.39 9.72
N ALA A 80 10.75 13.77 8.49
CA ALA A 80 11.63 14.52 7.59
C ALA A 80 12.06 15.87 8.17
N ARG A 81 11.16 16.59 8.87
CA ARG A 81 11.52 17.86 9.53
C ARG A 81 12.52 17.66 10.66
N LEU A 82 12.29 16.69 11.54
CA LEU A 82 13.16 16.42 12.70
C LEU A 82 14.52 15.86 12.26
N SER A 83 14.51 14.91 11.32
CA SER A 83 15.74 14.37 10.73
C SER A 83 16.52 15.45 9.97
N GLY A 84 15.84 16.38 9.28
CA GLY A 84 16.47 17.51 8.60
C GLY A 84 17.11 18.53 9.55
N ALA A 85 16.63 18.60 10.79
CA ALA A 85 17.20 19.43 11.85
C ALA A 85 18.34 18.73 12.64
N GLY A 86 18.70 17.49 12.29
CA GLY A 86 19.70 16.69 13.01
C GLY A 86 19.21 16.06 14.31
N GLU A 87 17.92 16.18 14.63
CA GLU A 87 17.33 15.69 15.89
C GLU A 87 16.84 14.23 15.78
N GLN A 88 17.77 13.29 15.53
CA GLN A 88 17.41 11.90 15.23
C GLN A 88 16.65 11.19 16.36
N LEU A 89 16.98 11.48 17.61
CA LEU A 89 16.28 10.91 18.77
C LEU A 89 14.80 11.33 18.77
N ARG A 90 14.53 12.61 18.53
CA ARG A 90 13.15 13.15 18.48
C ARG A 90 12.40 12.63 17.26
N ALA A 91 13.09 12.42 16.13
CA ALA A 91 12.51 11.78 14.94
C ALA A 91 12.05 10.34 15.25
N ALA A 92 12.85 9.57 16.00
CA ALA A 92 12.50 8.22 16.44
C ALA A 92 11.33 8.21 17.44
N GLU A 93 11.32 9.12 18.42
CA GLU A 93 10.18 9.27 19.36
C GLU A 93 8.88 9.58 18.61
N GLN A 94 8.93 10.49 17.64
CA GLN A 94 7.78 10.83 16.80
C GLN A 94 7.31 9.63 15.97
N ALA A 95 8.22 8.79 15.48
CA ALA A 95 7.89 7.57 14.76
C ALA A 95 7.17 6.56 15.67
N VAL A 96 7.64 6.39 16.90
CA VAL A 96 7.00 5.52 17.91
C VAL A 96 5.60 6.01 18.24
N GLN A 97 5.40 7.31 18.44
CA GLN A 97 4.07 7.88 18.66
C GLN A 97 3.14 7.61 17.47
N SER A 98 3.68 7.70 16.26
CA SER A 98 2.91 7.43 15.05
C SER A 98 2.57 5.95 14.89
N LEU A 99 3.44 5.03 15.33
CA LEU A 99 3.17 3.59 15.38
C LEU A 99 2.06 3.27 16.39
N TRP A 100 2.06 3.91 17.56
CA TRP A 100 0.96 3.78 18.53
C TRP A 100 -0.37 4.30 17.98
N LEU A 101 -0.35 5.46 17.30
CA LEU A 101 -1.51 6.00 16.61
C LEU A 101 -2.00 5.04 15.51
N ALA A 102 -1.08 4.47 14.73
CA ALA A 102 -1.38 3.47 13.69
C ALA A 102 -2.09 2.24 14.26
N LEU A 103 -1.54 1.70 15.34
CA LEU A 103 -2.09 0.53 16.02
C LEU A 103 -3.50 0.82 16.54
N GLY A 104 -3.69 1.95 17.24
CA GLY A 104 -4.98 2.37 17.75
C GLY A 104 -6.01 2.55 16.64
N LEU A 105 -5.65 3.28 15.58
CA LEU A 105 -6.53 3.53 14.45
C LEU A 105 -6.86 2.23 13.70
N GLY A 106 -5.91 1.30 13.61
CA GLY A 106 -6.10 0.03 12.93
C GLY A 106 -7.01 -0.92 13.70
N VAL A 107 -6.91 -0.92 15.03
CA VAL A 107 -7.86 -1.64 15.91
C VAL A 107 -9.25 -1.01 15.80
N VAL A 108 -9.36 0.32 15.82
CA VAL A 108 -10.64 1.02 15.61
C VAL A 108 -11.23 0.66 14.25
N LEU A 109 -10.42 0.67 13.19
CA LEU A 109 -10.87 0.32 11.84
C LEU A 109 -11.33 -1.15 11.78
N ALA A 110 -10.62 -2.08 12.43
CA ALA A 110 -11.01 -3.48 12.51
C ALA A 110 -12.37 -3.68 13.23
N VAL A 111 -12.57 -3.00 14.37
CA VAL A 111 -13.80 -3.09 15.16
C VAL A 111 -14.97 -2.41 14.45
N VAL A 112 -14.79 -1.17 13.98
CA VAL A 112 -15.84 -0.43 13.26
C VAL A 112 -16.17 -1.11 11.94
N GLY A 113 -15.17 -1.55 11.18
CA GLY A 113 -15.38 -2.25 9.93
C GLY A 113 -16.10 -3.59 10.09
N SER A 114 -15.83 -4.34 11.16
CA SER A 114 -16.49 -5.64 11.41
C SER A 114 -17.90 -5.51 11.99
N THR A 115 -18.18 -4.42 12.72
CA THR A 115 -19.53 -4.12 13.22
C THR A 115 -20.43 -3.50 12.14
N MET A 116 -19.85 -2.74 11.21
CA MET A 116 -20.58 -2.11 10.09
C MET A 116 -20.52 -2.94 8.80
N SER A 117 -19.97 -4.16 8.82
CA SER A 117 -19.74 -4.97 7.61
C SER A 117 -21.02 -5.22 6.82
N ASP A 118 -22.07 -5.68 7.49
CA ASP A 118 -23.37 -5.97 6.87
C ASP A 118 -23.96 -4.74 6.17
N GLY A 119 -23.87 -3.57 6.83
CA GLY A 119 -24.36 -2.30 6.29
C GLY A 119 -23.54 -1.81 5.09
N LEU A 120 -22.21 -1.88 5.18
CA LEU A 120 -21.30 -1.49 4.10
C LEU A 120 -21.49 -2.36 2.86
N ILE A 121 -21.61 -3.67 3.05
CA ILE A 121 -21.79 -4.64 1.98
C ILE A 121 -23.14 -4.44 1.27
N GLY A 122 -24.20 -4.19 2.03
CA GLY A 122 -25.51 -3.83 1.46
C GLY A 122 -25.49 -2.50 0.70
N MET A 123 -24.83 -1.47 1.23
CA MET A 123 -24.69 -0.17 0.55
C MET A 123 -23.88 -0.27 -0.76
N LEU A 124 -22.92 -1.19 -0.82
CA LEU A 124 -22.13 -1.47 -2.03
C LEU A 124 -22.89 -2.33 -3.05
N GLY A 125 -24.15 -2.70 -2.79
CA GLY A 125 -25.03 -3.40 -3.72
C GLY A 125 -24.76 -4.91 -3.81
N ALA A 126 -24.09 -5.50 -2.82
CA ALA A 126 -23.88 -6.93 -2.77
C ALA A 126 -25.12 -7.64 -2.20
N GLU A 127 -25.58 -8.69 -2.89
CA GLU A 127 -26.74 -9.48 -2.48
C GLU A 127 -26.44 -10.98 -2.52
N GLY A 128 -27.25 -11.76 -1.79
CA GLY A 128 -27.20 -13.22 -1.78
C GLY A 128 -25.82 -13.79 -1.42
N GLU A 129 -25.35 -14.75 -2.23
CA GLU A 129 -24.06 -15.42 -2.01
C GLU A 129 -22.85 -14.47 -2.10
N THR A 130 -22.93 -13.44 -2.95
CA THR A 130 -21.87 -12.43 -3.09
C THR A 130 -21.68 -11.64 -1.80
N ALA A 131 -22.78 -11.25 -1.13
CA ALA A 131 -22.73 -10.56 0.15
C ALA A 131 -22.09 -11.42 1.25
N ARG A 132 -22.43 -12.72 1.29
CA ARG A 132 -21.85 -13.67 2.25
C ARG A 132 -20.34 -13.83 2.06
N HIS A 133 -19.88 -13.94 0.81
CA HIS A 133 -18.46 -13.98 0.51
C HIS A 133 -17.77 -12.65 0.83
N ALA A 134 -18.39 -11.51 0.53
CA ALA A 134 -17.87 -10.19 0.88
C ALA A 134 -17.67 -10.03 2.39
N ASP A 135 -18.64 -10.44 3.22
CA ASP A 135 -18.54 -10.33 4.69
C ASP A 135 -17.41 -11.20 5.23
N THR A 136 -17.31 -12.43 4.75
CA THR A 136 -16.23 -13.35 5.13
C THR A 136 -14.87 -12.75 4.79
N TYR A 137 -14.69 -12.27 3.56
CA TYR A 137 -13.44 -11.63 3.14
C TYR A 137 -13.14 -10.39 3.97
N LEU A 138 -14.10 -9.48 4.11
CA LEU A 138 -13.92 -8.22 4.81
C LEU A 138 -13.52 -8.45 6.28
N ARG A 139 -14.22 -9.34 7.00
CA ARG A 139 -13.91 -9.66 8.40
C ARG A 139 -12.53 -10.26 8.58
N VAL A 140 -12.15 -11.21 7.72
CA VAL A 140 -10.82 -11.84 7.77
C VAL A 140 -9.73 -10.80 7.46
N SER A 141 -9.93 -9.96 6.45
CA SER A 141 -8.98 -8.91 6.07
C SER A 141 -8.84 -7.81 7.12
N LEU A 142 -9.92 -7.47 7.83
CA LEU A 142 -9.90 -6.46 8.89
C LEU A 142 -9.04 -6.87 10.09
N LEU A 143 -8.84 -8.16 10.33
CA LEU A 143 -7.85 -8.63 11.33
C LEU A 143 -6.43 -8.18 10.98
N GLY A 144 -6.13 -8.00 9.69
CA GLY A 144 -4.87 -7.47 9.19
C GLY A 144 -4.77 -5.95 9.20
N ALA A 145 -5.85 -5.22 9.45
CA ALA A 145 -5.87 -3.75 9.42
C ALA A 145 -4.86 -3.09 10.38
N PRO A 146 -4.68 -3.56 11.64
CA PRO A 146 -3.65 -3.03 12.53
C PRO A 146 -2.23 -3.16 11.97
N ALA A 147 -1.92 -4.33 11.40
CA ALA A 147 -0.62 -4.58 10.79
C ALA A 147 -0.40 -3.71 9.54
N MET A 148 -1.44 -3.53 8.72
CA MET A 148 -1.40 -2.69 7.53
C MET A 148 -1.14 -1.22 7.88
N LEU A 149 -1.80 -0.67 8.90
CA LEU A 149 -1.57 0.72 9.31
C LEU A 149 -0.19 0.91 9.98
N LEU A 150 0.27 -0.07 10.76
CA LEU A 150 1.65 -0.07 11.27
C LEU A 150 2.66 -0.03 10.13
N MET A 151 2.46 -0.85 9.09
CA MET A 151 3.29 -0.83 7.89
C MET A 151 3.23 0.53 7.20
N LEU A 152 2.06 1.15 7.09
CA LEU A 152 1.90 2.48 6.50
C LEU A 152 2.67 3.57 7.27
N ALA A 153 2.60 3.55 8.60
CA ALA A 153 3.37 4.46 9.45
C ALA A 153 4.89 4.21 9.33
N GLY A 154 5.32 2.95 9.32
CA GLY A 154 6.72 2.56 9.15
C GLY A 154 7.30 2.95 7.80
N VAL A 155 6.54 2.74 6.71
CA VAL A 155 6.92 3.21 5.37
C VAL A 155 7.06 4.73 5.35
N GLY A 156 6.16 5.46 6.03
CA GLY A 156 6.28 6.92 6.15
C GLY A 156 7.52 7.37 6.94
N TYR A 157 7.91 6.65 7.99
CA TYR A 157 9.16 6.88 8.71
C TYR A 157 10.39 6.68 7.81
N LEU A 158 10.49 5.55 7.10
CA LEU A 158 11.62 5.25 6.21
C LEU A 158 11.74 6.29 5.09
N ARG A 159 10.60 6.68 4.48
CA ARG A 159 10.56 7.78 3.50
C ARG A 159 11.02 9.10 4.11
N GLY A 160 10.62 9.40 5.34
CA GLY A 160 11.01 10.61 6.06
C GLY A 160 12.51 10.69 6.32
N LEU A 161 13.15 9.56 6.58
CA LEU A 161 14.60 9.46 6.79
C LEU A 161 15.44 9.57 5.50
N ARG A 162 14.81 9.65 4.32
CA ARG A 162 15.46 9.53 3.00
C ARG A 162 16.14 8.17 2.77
N ASP A 163 15.78 7.16 3.55
CA ASP A 163 16.35 5.82 3.42
C ASP A 163 15.50 4.98 2.46
N THR A 164 15.41 5.45 1.21
CA THR A 164 14.71 4.72 0.13
C THR A 164 15.65 3.97 -0.79
N VAL A 165 16.97 4.15 -0.65
CA VAL A 165 17.97 3.52 -1.52
C VAL A 165 19.31 3.40 -0.77
N ARG A 166 19.49 2.33 -0.01
CA ARG A 166 20.82 1.78 0.26
C ARG A 166 20.78 0.26 0.16
#